data_AF-A0A2G6YDX3-F1
#
_entry.id   AF-A0A2G6YDX3-F1
#
_cell.length_a   1.000
_cell.length_b   1.000
_cell.length_c   1.000
_cell.angle_alpha   90.00
_cell.angle_beta   90.00
_cell.angle_gamma   90.00
#
_symmetry.space_group_name_H-M   'P 1'
#
loop_
_entity.id
_entity.type
_entity.pdbx_description
1 polymer ?
#
loop_
_entity_poly.entity_id
_entity_poly.type
_entity_poly.pdbx_seq_one_letter_code
_entity_poly.pdbx_strand_id
1 'polypeptide(L)'
;MTDTASAQLTTLAQALQAFERGDHTAAALSTLARQQTTLLTALPPRYSEVLLNLLDRLESSALFSEESCSFSQKDLVANLTVWVEKAQTTLSAN
;
A
#
# COMPACT_ATOMS: atom_id res chain seq x y z
N MET A 1 20.15 -0.44 -7.62
CA MET A 1 19.07 0.29 -6.93
C MET A 1 17.69 -0.32 -7.22
N THR A 2 17.42 -0.77 -8.45
CA THR A 2 16.16 -1.45 -8.83
C THR A 2 15.89 -2.74 -8.05
N ASP A 3 16.94 -3.48 -7.68
CA ASP A 3 16.84 -4.68 -6.83
C ASP A 3 16.24 -4.35 -5.44
N THR A 4 16.75 -3.31 -4.79
CA THR A 4 16.23 -2.81 -3.51
C THR A 4 14.79 -2.28 -3.64
N ALA A 5 14.46 -1.55 -4.72
CA ALA A 5 13.10 -1.07 -4.95
C ALA A 5 12.10 -2.22 -5.12
N SER A 6 12.50 -3.28 -5.85
CA SER A 6 11.67 -4.48 -6.05
C SER A 6 11.49 -5.27 -4.75
N ALA A 7 12.54 -5.39 -3.93
CA ALA A 7 12.45 -5.99 -2.61
C ALA A 7 11.52 -5.22 -1.66
N GLN A 8 11.57 -3.89 -1.70
CA GLN A 8 10.67 -3.02 -0.93
C GLN A 8 9.22 -3.12 -1.40
N LEU A 9 8.99 -3.25 -2.71
CA LEU A 9 7.64 -3.51 -3.26
C LEU A 9 7.10 -4.86 -2.80
N THR A 10 7.95 -5.90 -2.79
CA THR A 10 7.58 -7.23 -2.29
C THR A 10 7.21 -7.18 -0.81
N THR A 11 7.98 -6.44 0.00
CA THR A 11 7.70 -6.22 1.42
C THR A 11 6.33 -5.55 1.63
N LEU A 12 6.02 -4.52 0.82
CA LEU A 12 4.71 -3.85 0.88
C LEU A 12 3.56 -4.79 0.47
N ALA A 13 3.74 -5.60 -0.57
CA ALA A 13 2.74 -6.58 -1.01
C ALA A 13 2.45 -7.63 0.08
N GLN A 14 3.49 -8.13 0.75
CA GLN A 14 3.34 -9.06 1.88
C GLN A 14 2.62 -8.42 3.06
N ALA A 15 2.93 -7.16 3.38
CA ALA A 15 2.27 -6.42 4.45
C ALA A 15 0.78 -6.19 4.14
N LEU A 16 0.41 -5.97 2.88
CA LEU A 16 -0.98 -5.86 2.44
C LEU A 16 -1.72 -7.19 2.60
N GLN A 17 -1.13 -8.31 2.20
CA GLN A 17 -1.71 -9.64 2.41
C GLN A 17 -1.85 -9.99 3.90
N ALA A 18 -0.91 -9.57 4.74
CA ALA A 18 -1.02 -9.71 6.20
C ALA A 18 -2.19 -8.88 6.75
N PHE A 19 -2.39 -7.65 6.25
CA PHE A 19 -3.54 -6.82 6.63
C PHE A 19 -4.87 -7.48 6.24
N GLU A 20 -4.99 -8.03 5.04
CA GLU A 20 -6.20 -8.74 4.58
C GLU A 20 -6.56 -9.95 5.43
N ARG A 21 -5.55 -10.64 5.98
CA ARG A 21 -5.74 -11.78 6.89
C ARG A 21 -6.05 -11.36 8.32
N GLY A 22 -5.97 -10.06 8.63
CA GLY A 22 -6.13 -9.52 9.99
C GLY A 22 -4.87 -9.61 10.86
N ASP A 23 -3.73 -9.99 10.28
CA ASP A 23 -2.44 -10.08 11.00
C ASP A 23 -1.79 -8.71 11.21
N HIS A 24 -2.14 -7.72 10.38
CA HIS A 24 -1.64 -6.34 10.46
C HIS A 24 -2.79 -5.33 10.65
N THR A 25 -2.49 -4.22 11.33
CA THR A 25 -3.39 -3.07 11.42
C THR A 25 -3.17 -2.09 10.28
N ALA A 26 -4.15 -1.21 10.01
CA ALA A 26 -4.02 -0.15 9.01
C ALA A 26 -2.82 0.76 9.31
N ALA A 27 -2.64 1.13 10.59
CA ALA A 27 -1.50 1.93 11.04
C ALA A 27 -0.14 1.24 10.81
N ALA A 28 -0.05 -0.08 11.04
CA ALA A 28 1.16 -0.85 10.79
C ALA A 28 1.50 -0.89 9.29
N LEU A 29 0.49 -1.13 8.43
CA LEU A 29 0.66 -1.08 6.98
C LEU A 29 1.09 0.31 6.50
N SER A 30 0.43 1.37 6.97
CA SER A 30 0.79 2.76 6.64
C SER A 30 2.21 3.11 7.04
N THR A 31 2.63 2.72 8.24
CA THR A 31 3.98 2.96 8.74
C THR A 31 5.02 2.24 7.87
N LEU A 32 4.79 0.96 7.57
CA LEU A 32 5.67 0.17 6.73
C LEU A 32 5.77 0.76 5.32
N ALA A 33 4.65 1.15 4.71
CA ALA A 33 4.61 1.71 3.36
C ALA A 33 5.42 3.01 3.25
N ARG A 34 5.31 3.91 4.23
CA ARG A 34 6.06 5.18 4.29
C ARG A 34 7.58 4.97 4.44
N GLN A 35 8.01 3.82 4.97
CA GLN A 35 9.42 3.47 5.12
C GLN A 35 10.06 2.92 3.83
N GLN A 36 9.27 2.59 2.80
CA GLN A 36 9.77 2.08 1.52
C GLN A 36 10.33 3.20 0.63
N THR A 37 11.28 3.98 1.15
CA THR A 37 11.78 5.21 0.52
C THR A 37 12.50 4.97 -0.80
N THR A 38 13.20 3.83 -0.95
CA THR A 38 13.88 3.47 -2.20
C THR A 38 12.88 3.11 -3.30
N LEU A 39 11.81 2.39 -2.96
CA LEU A 39 10.67 2.14 -3.84
C LEU A 39 10.02 3.45 -4.29
N LEU A 40 9.68 4.33 -3.34
CA LEU A 40 8.99 5.59 -3.63
C LEU A 40 9.84 6.55 -4.49
N THR A 41 11.16 6.50 -4.34
CA THR A 41 12.09 7.29 -5.16
C THR A 41 12.26 6.70 -6.57
N ALA A 42 12.15 5.38 -6.73
CA ALA A 42 12.29 4.70 -8.02
C ALA A 42 11.04 4.81 -8.92
N LEU A 43 9.89 5.16 -8.34
CA LEU A 43 8.62 5.34 -9.06
C LEU A 43 8.40 6.82 -9.46
N PRO A 44 7.61 7.10 -10.51
CA PRO A 44 7.16 8.45 -10.82
C PRO A 44 6.44 9.11 -9.61
N PRO A 45 6.62 10.42 -9.34
CA PRO A 45 6.14 11.08 -8.11
C PRO A 45 4.66 10.85 -7.77
N ARG A 46 3.80 10.76 -8.79
CA ARG A 46 2.36 10.45 -8.66
C ARG A 46 2.06 9.16 -7.87
N TYR A 47 2.97 8.18 -7.88
CA TYR A 47 2.76 6.93 -7.14
C TYR A 47 2.72 7.16 -5.63
N SER A 48 3.60 8.02 -5.12
CA SER A 48 3.64 8.40 -3.72
C SER A 48 2.37 9.14 -3.29
N GLU A 49 1.88 10.06 -4.12
CA GLU A 49 0.64 10.81 -3.85
C GLU A 49 -0.57 9.86 -3.73
N VAL A 50 -0.71 8.95 -4.69
CA VAL A 50 -1.81 7.97 -4.70
C VAL A 50 -1.71 7.02 -3.51
N LEU A 51 -0.51 6.50 -3.22
CA LEU A 51 -0.29 5.60 -2.10
C LEU A 51 -0.70 6.27 -0.77
N LEU A 52 -0.20 7.48 -0.52
CA LEU A 52 -0.49 8.20 0.72
C LEU A 52 -1.99 8.50 0.87
N ASN A 53 -2.68 8.86 -0.22
CA ASN A 53 -4.13 9.07 -0.16
C ASN A 53 -4.92 7.81 0.18
N LEU A 54 -4.51 6.66 -0.37
CA LEU A 54 -5.14 5.36 -0.06
C LEU A 54 -4.90 4.98 1.40
N LEU A 55 -3.68 5.18 1.91
CA LEU A 55 -3.31 4.89 3.29
C LEU A 55 -4.06 5.77 4.30
N ASP A 56 -4.16 7.08 4.04
CA ASP A 56 -4.89 8.01 4.93
C ASP A 56 -6.38 7.63 5.01
N ARG A 57 -7.00 7.23 3.88
CA ARG A 57 -8.38 6.74 3.85
C ARG A 57 -8.52 5.40 4.58
N LEU A 58 -7.54 4.51 4.45
CA LEU A 58 -7.53 3.22 5.13
C LEU A 58 -7.46 3.40 6.65
N GLU A 59 -6.56 4.25 7.14
CA GLU A 59 -6.44 4.58 8.56
C GLU A 59 -7.72 5.23 9.09
N SER A 60 -8.31 6.17 8.35
CA SER A 60 -9.60 6.75 8.72
C SER A 60 -10.69 5.69 8.78
N SER A 61 -10.79 4.80 7.80
CA SER A 61 -11.78 3.73 7.77
C SER A 61 -11.65 2.75 8.94
N ALA A 62 -10.43 2.54 9.44
CA ALA A 62 -10.17 1.66 10.58
C ALA A 62 -10.63 2.27 11.93
N LEU A 63 -10.79 3.59 12.02
CA LEU A 63 -11.28 4.29 13.22
C LEU A 63 -12.81 4.20 13.38
N PHE A 64 -13.53 3.86 12.31
CA PHE A 64 -14.98 3.76 12.31
C PHE A 64 -15.38 2.28 12.16
N SER A 65 -16.02 1.71 13.20
CA SER A 65 -16.27 0.26 13.30
C SER A 65 -17.68 -0.19 12.87
N GLU A 66 -18.46 0.65 12.20
CA GLU A 66 -19.78 0.25 11.70
C GLU A 66 -19.63 -0.59 10.42
N GLU A 67 -20.54 -1.53 10.16
CA GLU A 67 -20.50 -2.45 9.01
C GLU A 67 -20.29 -1.74 7.65
N SER A 68 -20.71 -0.47 7.57
CA SER A 68 -20.46 0.48 6.46
C SER A 68 -18.98 0.68 6.11
N CYS A 69 -18.08 0.54 7.08
CA CYS A 69 -16.63 0.71 6.91
C CYS A 69 -15.95 -0.55 6.39
N SER A 70 -16.53 -1.74 6.62
CA SER A 70 -15.97 -2.99 6.07
C SER A 70 -16.00 -3.00 4.55
N PHE A 71 -17.08 -2.49 3.93
CA PHE A 71 -17.16 -2.36 2.49
C PHE A 71 -16.11 -1.36 1.95
N SER A 72 -16.01 -0.19 2.58
CA SER A 72 -15.03 0.84 2.20
C SER A 72 -13.59 0.35 2.35
N GLN A 73 -13.29 -0.44 3.39
CA GLN A 73 -11.95 -1.01 3.62
C GLN A 73 -11.58 -2.05 2.56
N LYS A 74 -12.52 -2.91 2.14
CA LYS A 74 -12.29 -3.87 1.05
C LYS A 74 -11.97 -3.17 -0.27
N ASP A 75 -12.70 -2.12 -0.61
CA ASP A 75 -12.42 -1.33 -1.82
C ASP A 75 -11.05 -0.63 -1.75
N LEU A 76 -10.66 -0.13 -0.58
CA LEU A 76 -9.34 0.48 -0.37
C LEU A 76 -8.19 -0.55 -0.51
N VAL A 77 -8.37 -1.75 0.02
CA VAL A 77 -7.42 -2.86 -0.16
C VAL A 77 -7.31 -3.28 -1.63
N ALA A 78 -8.43 -3.37 -2.35
CA ALA A 78 -8.42 -3.68 -3.77
C ALA A 78 -7.64 -2.61 -4.56
N ASN A 79 -7.84 -1.33 -4.24
CA ASN A 79 -7.09 -0.24 -4.87
C ASN A 79 -5.59 -0.26 -4.53
N LEU A 80 -5.22 -0.63 -3.31
CA LEU A 80 -3.81 -0.84 -2.92
C LEU A 80 -3.18 -2.01 -3.67
N THR A 81 -3.93 -3.08 -3.90
CA THR A 81 -3.47 -4.23 -4.71
C THR A 81 -3.19 -3.80 -6.15
N VAL A 82 -4.13 -3.06 -6.77
CA VAL A 82 -3.94 -2.49 -8.11
C VAL A 82 -2.74 -1.53 -8.15
N TRP A 83 -2.51 -0.76 -7.09
CA TRP A 83 -1.34 0.10 -6.99
C TRP A 83 -0.03 -0.72 -7.02
N VAL A 84 0.04 -1.83 -6.27
CA VAL A 84 1.21 -2.73 -6.22
C VAL A 84 1.50 -3.31 -7.60
N GLU A 85 0.48 -3.79 -8.31
CA GLU A 85 0.63 -4.35 -9.66
C GLU A 85 1.16 -3.32 -10.66
N LYS A 86 0.65 -2.08 -10.59
CA LYS A 86 1.11 -0.98 -11.44
C LYS A 86 2.54 -0.56 -11.11
N ALA A 87 2.89 -0.51 -9.82
CA ALA A 87 4.24 -0.23 -9.37
C ALA A 87 5.23 -1.30 -9.87
N GLN A 88 4.87 -2.58 -9.79
CA GLN A 88 5.70 -3.69 -10.29
C GLN A 88 5.96 -3.56 -11.80
N THR A 89 4.89 -3.32 -12.57
CA THR A 89 4.99 -3.12 -14.02
C THR A 89 5.89 -1.93 -14.36
N THR A 90 5.76 -0.83 -13.60
CA THR A 90 6.55 0.39 -13.82
C THR A 90 8.02 0.19 -13.49
N LEU A 91 8.34 -0.49 -12.38
CA LEU A 91 9.73 -0.81 -12.02
C LEU A 91 10.40 -1.75 -13.00
N SER A 92 9.63 -2.63 -13.65
CA SER A 92 10.16 -3.60 -14.62
C SER A 92 10.33 -2.99 -16.01
N ALA A 93 9.67 -1.86 -16.29
CA ALA A 93 9.75 -1.12 -17.54
C ALA A 93 10.80 0.02 -17.52
N ASN A 94 11.39 0.30 -16.35
CA ASN A 94 12.48 1.25 -16.13
C ASN A 94 13.83 0.53 -16.01
#